data_AF-A0A4R9PMS7-F1
#
_entry.id   AF-A0A4R9PMS7-F1
#
_cell.length_a   1.000
_cell.length_b   1.000
_cell.length_c   1.000
_cell.angle_alpha   90.00
_cell.angle_beta   90.00
_cell.angle_gamma   90.00
#
_symmetry.space_group_name_H-M   'P 1'
#
loop_
_entity.id
_entity.type
_entity.pdbx_description
1 polymer ?
#
loop_
_entity_poly.entity_id
_entity_poly.type
_entity_poly.pdbx_seq_one_letter_code
_entity_poly.pdbx_strand_id
1 'polypeptide(L)'
;MGRGRGGRNQELALRFALLNEREPIPRPWVFLSGGTDGRDGPTDASGALVDSGSTERMRRRGCKPEAHLGNNDSYAALATSGDLLLTGATGTNVADLQIPLMQ
;
A
#
# COMPACT_ATOMS: atom_id res chain seq x y z
N MET A 1 -18.99 5.17 0.88
CA MET A 1 -17.79 6.02 0.73
C MET A 1 -17.19 6.22 2.11
N GLY A 2 -15.92 5.88 2.29
CA GLY A 2 -15.16 6.26 3.49
C GLY A 2 -14.78 7.74 3.47
N ARG A 3 -14.26 8.27 4.58
CA ARG A 3 -13.76 9.65 4.70
C ARG A 3 -12.23 9.74 4.80
N GLY A 4 -11.55 8.60 4.65
CA GLY A 4 -10.11 8.48 4.73
C GLY A 4 -9.36 9.09 3.56
N ARG A 5 -8.03 9.03 3.65
CA ARG A 5 -7.11 9.45 2.61
C ARG A 5 -6.34 8.25 2.06
N GLY A 6 -6.22 8.16 0.75
CA GLY A 6 -5.52 7.08 0.08
C GLY A 6 -5.64 7.20 -1.44
N GLY A 7 -5.19 6.18 -2.13
CA GLY A 7 -5.34 6.07 -3.57
C GLY A 7 -5.45 4.61 -4.01
N ARG A 8 -5.65 4.42 -5.31
CA ARG A 8 -5.91 3.10 -5.90
C ARG A 8 -4.71 2.15 -5.73
N ASN A 9 -3.48 2.66 -5.85
CA ASN A 9 -2.27 1.86 -5.72
C ASN A 9 -2.01 1.48 -4.25
N GLN A 10 -2.21 2.43 -3.33
CA GLN A 10 -2.14 2.22 -1.88
C GLN A 10 -3.20 1.21 -1.41
N GLU A 11 -4.45 1.33 -1.88
CA GLU A 11 -5.50 0.35 -1.55
C GLU A 11 -5.17 -1.04 -2.06
N LEU A 12 -4.67 -1.16 -3.30
CA LEU A 12 -4.29 -2.45 -3.88
C LEU A 12 -3.17 -3.12 -3.06
N ALA A 13 -2.14 -2.37 -2.70
CA ALA A 13 -1.04 -2.87 -1.88
C ALA A 13 -1.52 -3.30 -0.49
N LEU A 14 -2.33 -2.47 0.19
CA LEU A 14 -2.88 -2.82 1.51
C LEU A 14 -3.77 -4.08 1.45
N ARG A 15 -4.60 -4.21 0.41
CA ARG A 15 -5.41 -5.41 0.17
C ARG A 15 -4.55 -6.64 -0.06
N PHE A 16 -3.47 -6.53 -0.84
CA PHE A 16 -2.55 -7.64 -1.09
C PHE A 16 -1.92 -8.14 0.22
N ALA A 17 -1.44 -7.22 1.06
CA ALA A 17 -0.84 -7.57 2.35
C ALA A 17 -1.86 -8.23 3.30
N LEU A 18 -3.10 -7.72 3.36
CA LEU A 18 -4.19 -8.32 4.14
C LEU A 18 -4.62 -9.70 3.61
N LEU A 19 -4.64 -9.89 2.30
CA LEU A 19 -4.93 -11.19 1.70
C LEU A 19 -3.87 -12.23 2.07
N ASN A 20 -2.58 -11.84 2.13
CA ASN A 20 -1.52 -12.74 2.58
C ASN A 20 -1.70 -13.20 4.06
N GLU A 21 -2.38 -12.45 4.92
CA GLU A 21 -2.70 -12.94 6.27
C GLU A 21 -3.74 -14.07 6.25
N ARG A 22 -4.68 -14.00 5.30
CA ARG A 22 -5.77 -14.98 5.16
C ARG A 22 -5.33 -16.19 4.36
N GLU A 23 -4.52 -15.97 3.33
CA GLU A 23 -4.01 -16.96 2.38
C GLU A 23 -2.49 -16.74 2.21
N PRO A 24 -1.67 -17.24 3.16
CA PRO A 24 -0.24 -16.99 3.16
C PRO A 24 0.45 -17.53 1.91
N ILE A 25 1.26 -16.69 1.28
CA ILE A 25 2.16 -17.11 0.22
C ILE A 25 3.40 -17.73 0.89
N PRO A 26 3.68 -19.04 0.70
CA PRO A 26 4.70 -19.76 1.47
C PRO A 26 6.12 -19.54 0.93
N ARG A 27 6.47 -18.30 0.59
CA ARG A 27 7.80 -17.88 0.12
C ARG A 27 8.00 -16.38 0.37
N PRO A 28 9.25 -15.88 0.45
CA PRO A 28 9.51 -14.45 0.51
C PRO A 28 8.94 -13.72 -0.70
N TRP A 29 8.30 -12.60 -0.45
CA TRP A 29 7.73 -11.76 -1.49
C TRP A 29 7.78 -10.28 -1.09
N VAL A 30 7.79 -9.43 -2.11
CA VAL A 30 7.52 -8.00 -1.98
C VAL A 30 6.62 -7.59 -3.14
N PHE A 31 5.68 -6.70 -2.88
CA PHE A 31 4.73 -6.21 -3.87
C PHE A 31 4.77 -4.69 -3.91
N LEU A 32 5.13 -4.15 -5.07
CA LEU A 32 5.03 -2.72 -5.37
C LEU A 32 3.77 -2.48 -6.20
N SER A 33 3.01 -1.46 -5.82
CA SER A 33 1.99 -0.86 -6.67
C SER A 33 2.19 0.65 -6.65
N GLY A 34 2.32 1.29 -7.81
CA GLY A 34 2.58 2.73 -7.88
C GLY A 34 2.22 3.40 -9.19
N GLY A 35 1.75 4.65 -9.09
CA GLY A 35 1.48 5.56 -10.19
C GLY A 35 2.77 6.18 -10.72
N THR A 36 2.91 6.18 -12.04
CA THR A 36 4.11 6.67 -12.73
C THR A 36 4.24 8.19 -12.72
N ASP A 37 3.16 8.92 -12.39
CA ASP A 37 3.14 10.36 -12.14
C ASP A 37 3.67 10.78 -10.77
N GLY A 38 3.97 9.80 -9.91
CA GLY A 38 4.49 10.02 -8.58
C GLY A 38 3.41 10.32 -7.54
N ARG A 39 2.12 10.23 -7.90
CA ARG A 39 1.00 10.51 -6.99
C ARG A 39 -0.09 9.44 -7.09
N ASP A 40 -0.64 9.06 -5.94
CA ASP A 40 -1.78 8.17 -5.85
C ASP A 40 -2.88 8.78 -4.99
N GLY A 41 -4.01 9.11 -5.61
CA GLY A 41 -5.09 9.85 -4.97
C GLY A 41 -4.68 11.26 -4.48
N PRO A 42 -5.41 11.86 -3.52
CA PRO A 42 -5.06 13.14 -2.91
C PRO A 42 -3.96 13.00 -1.84
N THR A 43 -2.84 12.35 -2.19
CA THR A 43 -1.70 12.12 -1.29
C THR A 43 -0.38 12.62 -1.88
N ASP A 44 0.70 12.54 -1.10
CA ASP A 44 2.08 12.75 -1.53
C ASP A 44 2.81 11.44 -1.88
N ALA A 45 2.16 10.30 -1.71
CA ALA A 45 2.69 9.00 -2.07
C ALA A 45 2.28 8.62 -3.49
N SER A 46 3.16 7.91 -4.18
CA SER A 46 2.93 7.35 -5.51
C SER A 46 2.22 6.01 -5.44
N GLY A 47 2.15 5.39 -4.26
CA GLY A 47 1.65 4.05 -4.05
C GLY A 47 2.23 3.46 -2.78
N ALA A 48 2.52 2.16 -2.80
CA ALA A 48 3.13 1.46 -1.66
C ALA A 48 3.98 0.24 -2.07
N LEU A 49 4.90 -0.11 -1.19
CA LEU A 49 5.76 -1.28 -1.26
C LEU A 49 5.53 -2.12 0.00
N VAL A 50 4.83 -3.24 -0.14
CA VAL A 50 4.45 -4.10 1.00
C VAL A 50 5.13 -5.46 0.92
N ASP A 51 5.31 -6.09 2.08
CA ASP A 51 5.87 -7.42 2.27
C ASP A 51 5.01 -8.25 3.25
N SER A 52 5.43 -9.49 3.51
CA SER A 52 4.72 -10.42 4.40
C SER A 52 4.60 -9.95 5.85
N GLY A 53 5.42 -8.99 6.29
CA GLY A 53 5.40 -8.41 7.62
C GLY A 53 4.71 -7.05 7.71
N SER A 54 4.28 -6.44 6.60
CA SER A 54 3.68 -5.11 6.56
C SER A 54 2.52 -4.94 7.54
N THR A 55 1.56 -5.87 7.53
CA THR A 55 0.36 -5.80 8.36
C THR A 55 0.65 -6.08 9.84
N GLU A 56 1.66 -6.90 10.15
CA GLU A 56 2.16 -7.07 11.51
C GLU A 56 2.79 -5.76 12.02
N ARG A 57 3.63 -5.10 11.21
CA ARG A 57 4.21 -3.78 11.55
C ARG A 57 3.13 -2.75 11.86
N MET A 58 2.04 -2.73 11.09
CA MET A 58 0.89 -1.86 11.35
C MET A 58 0.26 -2.15 12.71
N ARG A 59 -0.08 -3.42 12.98
CA ARG A 59 -0.75 -3.83 14.23
C ARG A 59 0.10 -3.59 15.47
N ARG A 60 1.42 -3.83 15.38
CA ARG A 60 2.37 -3.53 16.47
C ARG A 60 2.39 -2.05 16.86
N ARG A 61 1.96 -1.16 15.98
CA ARG A 61 1.83 0.29 16.22
C ARG A 61 0.39 0.73 16.52
N GLY A 62 -0.50 -0.21 16.80
CA GLY A 62 -1.90 0.06 17.14
C GLY A 62 -2.82 0.35 15.95
N CYS A 63 -2.33 0.25 14.71
CA CYS A 63 -3.16 0.40 13.52
C CYS A 63 -4.00 -0.86 13.26
N LYS A 64 -5.26 -0.66 12.87
CA LYS A 64 -6.18 -1.72 12.43
C LYS A 64 -6.33 -1.64 10.90
N PRO A 65 -5.50 -2.34 10.10
CA PRO A 65 -5.43 -2.12 8.65
C PRO A 65 -6.76 -2.35 7.93
N GLU A 66 -7.59 -3.29 8.38
CA GLU A 66 -8.91 -3.55 7.82
C GLU A 66 -9.88 -2.38 8.05
N ALA A 67 -9.80 -1.73 9.21
CA ALA A 67 -10.63 -0.56 9.52
C ALA A 67 -10.23 0.64 8.67
N HIS A 68 -8.93 0.86 8.47
CA HIS A 68 -8.44 1.89 7.55
C HIS A 68 -8.86 1.60 6.11
N LEU A 69 -8.71 0.34 5.65
CA LEU A 69 -9.15 -0.05 4.32
C LEU A 69 -10.66 0.17 4.13
N GLY A 70 -11.49 -0.22 5.11
CA GLY A 70 -12.93 0.01 5.07
C GLY A 70 -13.35 1.48 5.09
N ASN A 71 -12.49 2.36 5.59
CA ASN A 71 -12.69 3.82 5.58
C ASN A 71 -12.01 4.53 4.40
N ASN A 72 -11.48 3.80 3.41
CA ASN A 72 -10.68 4.33 2.30
C ASN A 72 -9.47 5.17 2.79
N ASP A 73 -8.85 4.73 3.88
CA ASP A 73 -7.76 5.42 4.59
C ASP A 73 -6.42 4.67 4.48
N SER A 74 -6.14 4.08 3.31
CA SER A 74 -4.97 3.24 3.08
C SER A 74 -3.64 3.97 3.32
N TYR A 75 -3.60 5.29 3.11
CA TYR A 75 -2.42 6.12 3.37
C TYR A 75 -1.98 6.02 4.82
N ALA A 76 -2.91 6.19 5.77
CA ALA A 76 -2.59 6.20 7.20
C ALA A 76 -2.09 4.83 7.69
N ALA A 77 -2.69 3.74 7.20
CA ALA A 77 -2.24 2.38 7.51
C ALA A 77 -0.82 2.12 6.99
N LEU A 78 -0.55 2.43 5.72
CA LEU A 78 0.75 2.23 5.08
C LEU A 78 1.83 3.16 5.66
N ALA A 79 1.49 4.40 6.02
CA ALA A 79 2.38 5.30 6.74
C ALA A 79 2.80 4.71 8.09
N THR A 80 1.88 4.01 8.77
CA THR A 80 2.16 3.40 10.07
C THR A 80 3.24 2.33 9.97
N SER A 81 3.26 1.49 8.93
CA SER A 81 4.30 0.49 8.73
C SER A 81 5.55 0.99 8.02
N GLY A 82 5.52 2.20 7.46
CA GLY A 82 6.62 2.77 6.66
C GLY A 82 6.64 2.26 5.21
N ASP A 83 5.50 1.80 4.70
CA ASP A 83 5.40 1.12 3.40
C ASP A 83 4.94 2.04 2.26
N LEU A 84 4.84 3.35 2.49
CA LEU A 84 4.50 4.31 1.44
C LEU A 84 5.64 4.42 0.42
N LEU A 85 5.28 4.39 -0.86
CA LEU A 85 6.22 4.67 -1.95
C LEU A 85 6.23 6.19 -2.20
N LEU A 86 7.32 6.86 -1.85
CA LEU A 86 7.49 8.30 -2.00
C LEU A 86 8.54 8.59 -3.09
N THR A 87 8.11 8.81 -4.34
CA THR A 87 9.03 9.19 -5.43
C THR A 87 9.08 10.69 -5.69
N GLY A 88 8.07 11.44 -5.24
CA GLY A 88 7.83 12.82 -5.66
C GLY A 88 7.26 12.90 -7.07
N ALA A 89 6.95 14.12 -7.55
CA ALA A 89 6.44 14.30 -8.91
C ALA A 89 7.51 13.89 -9.94
N THR A 90 7.18 12.94 -10.81
CA THR A 90 8.13 12.38 -11.78
C THR A 90 8.22 13.17 -13.09
N GLY A 91 7.21 14.00 -13.38
CA GLY A 91 7.11 14.77 -14.62
C GLY A 91 6.61 13.98 -15.84
N THR A 92 6.15 12.74 -15.66
CA THR A 92 5.55 11.90 -16.72
C THR A 92 4.31 11.17 -16.19
N ASN A 93 3.46 10.63 -17.06
CA ASN A 93 2.33 9.79 -16.64
C ASN A 93 2.01 8.74 -17.71
N VAL A 94 2.29 7.48 -17.41
CA VAL A 94 1.96 6.30 -18.21
C VAL A 94 1.14 5.30 -17.39
N ALA A 95 0.25 5.80 -16.53
CA ALA A 95 -0.61 5.05 -15.61
C ALA A 95 0.15 4.35 -14.46
N ASP A 96 -0.26 3.15 -14.06
CA ASP A 96 0.28 2.44 -12.90
C ASP A 96 1.20 1.29 -13.29
N LEU A 97 2.08 0.92 -12.37
CA LEU A 97 2.89 -0.29 -12.42
C LEU A 97 2.64 -1.14 -11.17
N GLN A 98 2.44 -2.44 -11.39
CA GLN A 98 2.39 -3.45 -10.34
C GLN A 98 3.52 -4.44 -10.54
N ILE A 99 4.38 -4.60 -9.53
CA ILE A 99 5.56 -5.46 -9.58
C ILE A 99 5.51 -6.40 -8.38
N PRO A 100 5.06 -7.66 -8.57
CA PRO A 100 5.28 -8.72 -7.61
C PRO A 100 6.66 -9.34 -7.82
N LEU A 101 7.48 -9.37 -6.76
CA LEU A 101 8.73 -10.12 -6.72
C LEU A 101 8.58 -11.26 -5.72
N MET A 102 8.90 -12.47 -6.16
CA MET A 102 8.80 -13.71 -5.37
C MET A 102 10.07 -14.52 -5.54
N GLN A 103 10.60 -15.08 -4.45
CA GLN A 103 11.75 -16.01 -4.47
C GLN A 103 11.32 -17.46 -4.57
#